data_AF-A0A559LVD9-F1
#
_entry.id   AF-A0A559LVD9-F1
#
_cell.length_a   1.000
_cell.length_b   1.000
_cell.length_c   1.000
_cell.angle_alpha   90.00
_cell.angle_beta   90.00
_cell.angle_gamma   90.00
#
_symmetry.space_group_name_H-M   'P 1'
#
loop_
_entity.id
_entity.type
_entity.pdbx_description
1 polymer ?
#
loop_
_entity_poly.entity_id
_entity_poly.type
_entity_poly.pdbx_seq_one_letter_code
_entity_poly.pdbx_strand_id
1 'polypeptide(L)'
;MRLLNVFIAVAAFLPVSFAALPTQAEGFASGTTGGKGGQVICPKNNQELINYLKDNTAYIIYLEQTFGFKGSEGSATKTSCAPWGTGAYCQLSINTNQWCTNYNPGA
;
A
#
# COMPACT_ATOMS: atom_id res chain seq x y z
N MET A 1 -14.33 16.70 -61.79
CA MET A 1 -14.12 17.47 -60.54
C MET A 1 -14.22 16.51 -59.37
N ARG A 2 -13.07 16.14 -58.80
CA ARG A 2 -12.97 15.35 -57.56
C ARG A 2 -13.13 16.31 -56.39
N LEU A 3 -14.14 16.12 -55.55
CA LEU A 3 -14.22 16.76 -54.24
C LEU A 3 -14.16 15.64 -53.19
N LEU A 4 -13.03 15.59 -52.50
CA LEU A 4 -12.70 14.61 -51.47
C LEU A 4 -13.55 14.84 -50.21
N ASN A 5 -14.20 13.78 -49.72
CA ASN A 5 -14.65 13.68 -48.33
C ASN A 5 -13.42 13.56 -47.42
N VAL A 6 -13.18 14.54 -46.56
CA VAL A 6 -12.14 14.47 -45.52
C VAL A 6 -12.84 14.16 -44.19
N PHE A 7 -12.78 12.89 -43.77
CA PHE A 7 -13.09 12.50 -42.40
C PHE A 7 -11.82 12.64 -41.56
N ILE A 8 -11.78 13.62 -40.66
CA ILE A 8 -10.72 13.76 -39.67
C ILE A 8 -11.10 12.93 -38.45
N ALA A 9 -10.51 11.74 -38.33
CA ALA A 9 -10.56 10.96 -37.09
C ALA A 9 -9.47 11.48 -36.14
N VAL A 10 -9.85 12.25 -35.12
CA VAL A 10 -8.96 12.64 -34.03
C VAL A 10 -8.89 11.45 -33.07
N ALA A 11 -7.85 10.63 -33.19
CA ALA A 11 -7.52 9.62 -32.19
C ALA A 11 -6.92 10.32 -30.97
N ALA A 12 -7.69 10.42 -29.88
CA ALA A 12 -7.18 10.86 -28.60
C ALA A 12 -6.17 9.83 -28.08
N PHE A 13 -4.88 10.16 -28.14
CA PHE A 13 -3.83 9.39 -27.46
C PHE A 13 -3.93 9.65 -25.95
N LEU A 14 -4.56 8.74 -25.22
CA LEU A 14 -4.41 8.67 -23.77
C LEU A 14 -3.02 8.08 -23.47
N PRO A 15 -2.15 8.76 -22.70
CA PRO A 15 -0.90 8.15 -22.25
C PRO A 15 -1.25 7.05 -21.25
N VAL A 16 -1.23 5.79 -21.70
CA VAL A 16 -1.31 4.65 -20.80
C VAL A 16 0.09 4.43 -20.23
N SER A 17 0.41 5.14 -19.15
CA SER A 17 1.61 4.88 -18.36
C SER A 17 1.43 3.58 -17.60
N PHE A 18 1.71 2.43 -18.25
CA PHE A 18 1.90 1.18 -17.51
C PHE A 18 3.20 1.30 -16.73
N ALA A 19 3.12 1.42 -15.42
CA ALA A 19 4.27 1.21 -14.55
C ALA A 19 4.77 -0.22 -14.82
N ALA A 20 5.96 -0.33 -15.41
CA ALA A 20 6.57 -1.62 -15.70
C ALA A 20 6.80 -2.34 -14.38
N LEU A 21 6.05 -3.42 -14.13
CA LEU A 21 6.35 -4.33 -13.04
C LEU A 21 7.77 -4.90 -13.25
N PRO A 22 8.59 -5.07 -12.20
CA PRO A 22 9.89 -5.70 -12.33
C PRO A 22 9.76 -7.07 -13.01
N THR A 23 10.74 -7.37 -13.87
CA THR A 23 10.69 -8.44 -14.87
C THR A 23 10.93 -9.86 -14.31
N GLN A 24 10.26 -10.20 -13.20
CA GLN A 24 10.28 -11.46 -12.42
C GLN A 24 11.08 -11.37 -11.10
N ALA A 25 10.56 -12.05 -10.07
CA ALA A 25 11.23 -12.18 -8.78
C ALA A 25 12.32 -13.26 -8.84
N GLU A 26 13.35 -13.14 -8.01
CA GLU A 26 14.43 -14.12 -7.89
C GLU A 26 14.25 -15.03 -6.65
N GLY A 27 15.02 -16.12 -6.59
CA GLY A 27 15.07 -17.01 -5.41
C GLY A 27 13.82 -17.88 -5.21
N PHE A 28 13.51 -18.21 -3.96
CA PHE A 28 12.43 -19.16 -3.60
C PHE A 28 11.04 -18.75 -4.12
N ALA A 29 10.80 -17.44 -4.31
CA ALA A 29 9.50 -16.91 -4.72
C ALA A 29 9.47 -16.50 -6.21
N SER A 30 10.38 -17.04 -7.05
CA SER A 30 10.49 -16.65 -8.46
C SER A 30 9.24 -16.88 -9.30
N GLY A 31 8.36 -17.79 -8.88
CA GLY A 31 7.06 -18.06 -9.50
C GLY A 31 5.92 -17.11 -9.12
N THR A 32 6.16 -16.07 -8.33
CA THR A 32 5.09 -15.15 -7.90
C THR A 32 4.49 -14.38 -9.08
N THR A 33 3.15 -14.32 -9.14
CA THR A 33 2.41 -13.57 -10.16
C THR A 33 1.69 -12.35 -9.61
N GLY A 34 1.49 -12.28 -8.29
CA GLY A 34 0.70 -11.23 -7.64
C GLY A 34 -0.64 -11.02 -8.34
N GLY A 35 -0.92 -9.77 -8.73
CA GLY A 35 -2.13 -9.37 -9.45
C GLY A 35 -2.09 -9.57 -10.98
N LYS A 36 -1.12 -10.29 -11.55
CA LYS A 36 -0.99 -10.44 -13.02
C LYS A 36 -2.29 -10.93 -13.66
N GLY A 37 -2.76 -10.20 -14.67
CA GLY A 37 -4.02 -10.47 -15.36
C GLY A 37 -5.26 -9.93 -14.63
N GLY A 38 -5.08 -9.37 -13.44
CA GLY A 38 -6.11 -8.65 -12.69
C GLY A 38 -6.38 -7.25 -13.23
N GLN A 39 -7.47 -6.65 -12.76
CA GLN A 39 -7.83 -5.28 -13.12
C GLN A 39 -6.85 -4.28 -12.51
N VAL A 40 -6.45 -3.27 -13.30
CA VAL A 40 -5.72 -2.11 -12.79
C VAL A 40 -6.70 -1.15 -12.11
N ILE A 41 -6.45 -0.83 -10.85
CA ILE A 41 -7.30 0.05 -10.04
C ILE A 41 -6.45 1.13 -9.34
N CYS A 42 -7.04 2.32 -9.17
CA CYS A 42 -6.44 3.45 -8.46
C CYS A 42 -7.37 3.85 -7.31
N PRO A 43 -7.13 3.38 -6.07
CA PRO A 43 -8.02 3.67 -4.95
C PRO A 43 -8.04 5.17 -4.65
N LYS A 44 -9.20 5.70 -4.29
CA LYS A 44 -9.38 7.15 -4.08
C LYS A 44 -9.26 7.56 -2.62
N ASN A 45 -9.33 6.61 -1.69
CA ASN A 45 -9.30 6.85 -0.25
C ASN A 45 -8.88 5.57 0.51
N ASN A 46 -8.63 5.72 1.82
CA ASN A 46 -8.19 4.61 2.68
C ASN A 46 -9.16 3.41 2.67
N GLN A 47 -10.47 3.65 2.62
CA GLN A 47 -11.47 2.59 2.66
C GLN A 47 -11.44 1.74 1.38
N GLU A 48 -11.36 2.38 0.22
CA GLU A 48 -11.18 1.67 -1.06
C GLU A 48 -9.89 0.86 -1.07
N LEU A 49 -8.78 1.45 -0.62
CA LEU A 49 -7.50 0.73 -0.55
C LEU A 49 -7.60 -0.51 0.36
N ILE A 50 -8.20 -0.37 1.55
CA ILE A 50 -8.45 -1.51 2.45
C ILE A 50 -9.32 -2.57 1.76
N ASN A 51 -10.39 -2.16 1.07
CA ASN A 51 -11.31 -3.09 0.42
C ASN A 51 -10.61 -3.88 -0.68
N TYR A 52 -9.85 -3.23 -1.57
CA TYR A 52 -9.11 -3.90 -2.63
C TYR A 52 -8.03 -4.85 -2.11
N LEU A 53 -7.35 -4.50 -1.01
CA LEU A 53 -6.34 -5.36 -0.39
C LEU A 53 -6.93 -6.59 0.32
N LYS A 54 -8.20 -6.54 0.74
CA LYS A 54 -8.89 -7.66 1.41
C LYS A 54 -9.68 -8.55 0.46
N ASP A 55 -9.90 -8.10 -0.77
CA ASP A 55 -10.62 -8.86 -1.78
C ASP A 55 -9.82 -10.11 -2.18
N ASN A 56 -10.51 -11.17 -2.56
CA ASN A 56 -9.91 -12.41 -3.05
C ASN A 56 -9.74 -12.42 -4.58
N THR A 57 -9.95 -11.27 -5.23
CA THR A 57 -9.76 -11.03 -6.66
C THR A 57 -8.35 -10.51 -6.93
N ALA A 58 -7.75 -10.92 -8.05
CA ALA A 58 -6.47 -10.38 -8.48
C ALA A 58 -6.61 -8.91 -8.93
N TYR A 59 -5.84 -8.01 -8.34
CA TYR A 59 -5.76 -6.60 -8.71
C TYR A 59 -4.33 -6.13 -8.90
N ILE A 60 -4.13 -5.16 -9.80
CA ILE A 60 -2.93 -4.34 -9.90
C ILE A 60 -3.28 -2.97 -9.31
N ILE A 61 -2.81 -2.69 -8.09
CA ILE A 61 -3.21 -1.50 -7.32
C ILE A 61 -2.16 -0.41 -7.51
N TYR A 62 -2.54 0.69 -8.15
CA TYR A 62 -1.68 1.87 -8.31
C TYR A 62 -1.96 2.86 -7.18
N LEU A 63 -0.89 3.27 -6.49
CA LEU A 63 -0.95 4.27 -5.42
C LEU A 63 -0.49 5.62 -5.98
N GLU A 64 -1.44 6.43 -6.44
CA GLU A 64 -1.18 7.72 -7.11
C GLU A 64 -1.22 8.92 -6.13
N GLN A 65 -1.42 8.66 -4.84
CA GLN A 65 -1.50 9.67 -3.79
C GLN A 65 -1.10 9.11 -2.42
N THR A 66 -0.93 9.99 -1.43
CA THR A 66 -0.67 9.60 -0.03
C THR A 66 -1.95 9.14 0.65
N PHE A 67 -1.93 7.93 1.21
CA PHE A 67 -3.01 7.38 2.05
C PHE A 67 -2.66 7.55 3.53
N GLY A 68 -3.26 8.54 4.19
CA GLY A 68 -3.00 8.85 5.60
C GLY A 68 -3.87 8.04 6.55
N PHE A 69 -3.32 7.00 7.18
CA PHE A 69 -4.00 6.21 8.22
C PHE A 69 -3.79 6.74 9.65
N LYS A 70 -2.93 7.75 9.84
CA LYS A 70 -2.70 8.34 11.17
C LYS A 70 -3.99 8.95 11.70
N GLY A 71 -4.45 8.47 12.85
CA GLY A 71 -5.66 8.96 13.53
C GLY A 71 -6.98 8.42 12.98
N SER A 72 -6.99 7.59 11.93
CA SER A 72 -8.23 7.01 11.40
C SER A 72 -8.92 6.05 12.38
N GLU A 73 -8.17 5.52 13.34
CA GLU A 73 -8.65 4.62 14.40
C GLU A 73 -8.58 5.28 15.79
N GLY A 74 -8.34 6.58 15.85
CA GLY A 74 -8.20 7.33 17.11
C GLY A 74 -6.85 7.12 17.81
N SER A 75 -6.85 7.21 19.14
CA SER A 75 -5.68 7.06 20.01
C SER A 75 -6.02 6.24 21.26
N ALA A 76 -5.02 5.64 21.89
CA ALA A 76 -5.18 4.88 23.13
C ALA A 76 -4.03 5.19 24.11
N THR A 77 -4.37 5.29 25.39
CA THR A 77 -3.40 5.36 26.50
C THR A 77 -3.30 3.99 27.14
N LYS A 78 -2.10 3.41 27.17
CA LYS A 78 -1.83 2.07 27.69
C LYS A 78 -0.54 2.05 28.50
N THR A 79 -0.37 1.04 29.34
CA THR A 79 0.88 0.78 30.06
C THR A 79 2.02 0.46 29.07
N SER A 80 3.21 0.98 29.37
CA SER A 80 4.45 0.79 28.63
C SER A 80 5.63 0.59 29.59
N CYS A 81 6.80 0.24 29.06
CA CYS A 81 8.07 0.14 29.79
C CYS A 81 9.21 0.81 29.00
N ALA A 82 10.35 1.09 29.66
CA ALA A 82 11.49 1.82 29.11
C ALA A 82 12.75 0.93 28.94
N PRO A 83 12.70 -0.09 28.06
CA PRO A 83 13.73 -1.13 27.97
C PRO A 83 15.12 -0.61 27.55
N TRP A 84 15.20 0.60 26.98
CA TRP A 84 16.43 1.20 26.46
C TRP A 84 16.72 2.57 27.08
N GLY A 85 16.18 2.83 28.27
CA GLY A 85 16.33 4.11 28.98
C GLY A 85 15.18 5.09 28.76
N THR A 86 15.21 6.20 29.50
CA THR A 86 14.12 7.18 29.60
C THR A 86 14.45 8.53 28.93
N GLY A 87 15.53 8.60 28.17
CA GLY A 87 15.92 9.81 27.44
C GLY A 87 14.93 10.14 26.32
N ALA A 88 14.88 11.41 25.89
CA ALA A 88 13.94 11.90 24.87
C ALA A 88 14.10 11.24 23.48
N TYR A 89 15.22 10.58 23.23
CA TYR A 89 15.51 9.86 21.99
C TYR A 89 15.36 8.34 22.11
N CYS A 90 15.06 7.83 23.32
CA CYS A 90 14.80 6.42 23.54
C CYS A 90 13.38 6.06 23.11
N GLN A 91 13.23 4.93 22.42
CA GLN A 91 11.90 4.36 22.20
C GLN A 91 11.39 3.72 23.50
N LEU A 92 10.07 3.79 23.72
CA LEU A 92 9.39 3.00 24.74
C LEU A 92 8.73 1.80 24.08
N SER A 93 8.40 0.78 24.89
CA SER A 93 7.66 -0.39 24.42
C SER A 93 6.25 -0.42 25.01
N ILE A 94 5.24 -0.62 24.17
CA ILE A 94 3.87 -0.88 24.63
C ILE A 94 3.83 -2.26 25.29
N ASN A 95 3.16 -2.39 26.44
CA ASN A 95 3.01 -3.68 27.12
C ASN A 95 1.98 -4.60 26.45
N THR A 96 2.15 -4.86 25.15
CA THR A 96 1.30 -5.77 24.37
C THR A 96 1.57 -7.20 24.80
N ASN A 97 0.52 -7.99 25.06
CA ASN A 97 0.62 -9.41 25.45
C ASN A 97 1.59 -9.67 26.61
N GLN A 98 1.65 -8.73 27.57
CA GLN A 98 2.57 -8.78 28.71
C GLN A 98 4.06 -8.82 28.32
N TRP A 99 4.43 -8.19 27.20
CA TRP A 99 5.82 -8.19 26.73
C TRP A 99 6.79 -7.60 27.76
N CYS A 100 6.43 -6.48 28.40
CA CYS A 100 7.28 -5.88 29.42
C CYS A 100 7.53 -6.86 30.57
N THR A 101 6.48 -7.49 31.09
CA THR A 101 6.61 -8.45 32.20
C THR A 101 7.42 -9.69 31.83
N ASN A 102 7.20 -10.24 30.62
CA ASN A 102 7.76 -11.54 30.25
C ASN A 102 9.17 -11.44 29.68
N TYR A 103 9.49 -10.35 28.98
CA TYR A 103 10.73 -10.22 28.20
C TYR A 103 11.60 -9.07 28.64
N ASN A 104 11.08 -8.11 29.41
CA ASN A 104 11.93 -7.10 30.03
C ASN A 104 11.42 -6.66 31.42
N PRO A 105 11.40 -7.57 32.40
CA PRO A 105 10.82 -7.29 33.72
C PRO A 105 11.56 -6.23 34.54
N GLY A 106 12.79 -5.86 34.14
CA GLY A 106 13.60 -4.83 34.79
C GLY A 106 13.58 -3.47 34.09
N ALA A 107 12.73 -3.31 33.06
CA ALA A 107 12.56 -2.07 32.30
C ALA A 107 11.76 -1.00 33.03
#